data_AF-A0A2W0BEC8-F1
#
_entry.id   AF-A0A2W0BEC8-F1
#
_cell.length_a   1.000
_cell.length_b   1.000
_cell.length_c   1.000
_cell.angle_alpha   90.00
_cell.angle_beta   90.00
_cell.angle_gamma   90.00
#
_symmetry.space_group_name_H-M   'P 1'
#
loop_
_entity.id
_entity.type
_entity.pdbx_description
1 polymer ?
#
loop_
_entity_poly.entity_id
_entity_poly.type
_entity_poly.pdbx_seq_one_letter_code
_entity_poly.pdbx_strand_id
1 'polypeptide(L)' 'MPILSTATPTVILKSVAHGGLALVRSLGREGVAVYTVEGDPWVPAIHSRYSRGWVNL' A
#
# COMPACT_ATOMS: atom_id res chain seq x y z
N MET A 1 -12.39 -23.08 -6.49
CA MET A 1 -11.05 -22.99 -7.08
C MET A 1 -10.39 -21.73 -6.56
N PRO A 2 -9.19 -21.75 -5.97
CA PRO A 2 -8.55 -20.51 -5.58
C PRO A 2 -8.06 -19.81 -6.84
N ILE A 3 -8.55 -18.59 -7.08
CA ILE A 3 -8.01 -17.74 -8.14
C ILE A 3 -6.65 -17.26 -7.63
N LEU A 4 -5.56 -17.72 -8.24
CA LEU A 4 -4.22 -17.22 -7.95
C LEU A 4 -4.10 -15.82 -8.55
N SER A 5 -3.85 -14.82 -7.70
CA SER A 5 -3.61 -13.44 -8.15
C SER A 5 -2.25 -13.36 -8.86
N THR A 6 -2.25 -12.88 -10.10
CA THR A 6 -1.03 -12.60 -10.88
C THR A 6 -0.51 -11.17 -10.67
N ALA A 7 -1.16 -10.39 -9.80
CA ALA A 7 -0.77 -9.00 -9.55
C ALA A 7 0.56 -8.93 -8.78
N THR A 8 1.52 -8.18 -9.33
CA THR A 8 2.83 -7.98 -8.70
C THR A 8 2.67 -7.16 -7.41
N PRO A 9 3.13 -7.67 -6.26
CA PRO A 9 3.14 -6.89 -5.01
C PRO A 9 3.93 -5.58 -5.17
N THR A 10 3.43 -4.49 -4.60
CA THR A 10 4.01 -3.16 -4.73
C THR A 10 4.39 -2.59 -3.36
N VAL A 11 5.58 -2.01 -3.28
CA VAL A 11 6.06 -1.25 -2.12
C VAL A 11 6.11 0.23 -2.49
N ILE A 12 5.46 1.07 -1.69
CA ILE A 12 5.48 2.53 -1.84
C ILE A 12 6.45 3.11 -0.81
N LEU A 13 7.44 3.86 -1.29
CA LEU A 13 8.38 4.58 -0.46
C LEU A 13 7.84 5.99 -0.21
N LYS A 14 7.61 6.35 1.06
CA LYS A 14 7.19 7.69 1.50
C LYS A 14 5.87 8.16 0.86
N SER A 15 4.73 7.70 1.38
CA SER A 15 3.43 8.00 0.79
C SER A 15 2.93 9.44 0.97
N VAL A 16 3.53 10.21 1.89
CA VAL A 16 3.11 11.59 2.24
C VAL A 16 3.52 12.65 1.20
N ALA A 17 4.45 12.37 0.29
CA ALA A 17 5.00 13.40 -0.59
C ALA A 17 4.17 13.69 -1.86
N HIS A 18 3.76 12.64 -2.60
CA HIS A 18 3.22 12.78 -3.96
C HIS A 18 1.97 11.94 -4.23
N GLY A 19 1.07 11.86 -3.26
CA GLY A 19 -0.19 11.12 -3.44
C GLY A 19 -0.03 9.60 -3.28
N GLY A 20 0.91 9.13 -2.46
CA GLY A 20 1.07 7.69 -2.20
C GLY A 20 -0.20 7.05 -1.62
N LEU A 21 -1.01 7.79 -0.88
CA LEU A 21 -2.33 7.32 -0.44
C LEU A 21 -3.27 7.00 -1.62
N ALA A 22 -3.21 7.78 -2.70
CA ALA A 22 -4.00 7.51 -3.90
C ALA A 22 -3.50 6.23 -4.59
N LEU A 23 -2.19 5.99 -4.65
CA LEU A 23 -1.60 4.76 -5.16
C LEU A 23 -2.01 3.53 -4.33
N VAL A 24 -1.97 3.62 -3.00
CA VAL A 24 -2.44 2.53 -2.11
C VAL A 24 -3.90 2.19 -2.43
N ARG A 25 -4.76 3.21 -2.58
CA ARG A 25 -6.19 3.02 -2.81
C ARG A 25 -6.50 2.50 -4.21
N SER A 26 -5.82 2.98 -5.24
CA SER A 26 -6.06 2.55 -6.62
C SER A 26 -5.57 1.12 -6.84
N LEU A 27 -4.32 0.82 -6.48
CA LEU A 27 -3.74 -0.50 -6.65
C LEU A 27 -4.44 -1.56 -5.79
N GLY A 28 -4.71 -1.25 -4.51
CA GLY A 28 -5.41 -2.20 -3.65
C GLY A 28 -6.86 -2.44 -4.05
N ARG A 29 -7.54 -1.48 -4.70
CA ARG A 29 -8.87 -1.70 -5.30
C ARG A 29 -8.82 -2.71 -6.45
N GLU A 30 -7.74 -2.72 -7.23
CA GLU A 30 -7.49 -3.71 -8.29
C GLU A 30 -6.97 -5.07 -7.75
N GLY A 31 -6.90 -5.23 -6.42
CA GLY A 31 -6.47 -6.48 -5.78
C GLY A 31 -4.95 -6.65 -5.65
N VAL A 32 -4.17 -5.61 -5.94
CA VAL A 32 -2.71 -5.61 -5.73
C VAL A 32 -2.40 -5.65 -4.23
N ALA A 33 -1.40 -6.45 -3.86
CA ALA A 33 -0.83 -6.44 -2.52
C ALA A 33 0.05 -5.19 -2.35
N VAL A 34 -0.39 -4.21 -1.56
CA VAL A 34 0.35 -2.95 -1.36
C VAL A 34 0.93 -2.87 0.05
N TYR A 35 2.20 -2.50 0.14
CA TYR A 35 2.93 -2.23 1.38
C TYR A 35 3.53 -0.82 1.34
N THR A 36 3.75 -0.22 2.52
CA THR A 36 4.32 1.11 2.63
C THR A 36 5.56 1.13 3.52
N VAL A 37 6.54 1.97 3.17
CA VAL A 37 7.69 2.30 4.01
C VAL A 37 7.49 3.73 4.49
N GLU A 38 7.34 3.90 5.80
CA GLU A 38 6.99 5.18 6.42
C GLU A 38 7.81 5.45 7.69
N GLY A 39 8.31 6.68 7.82
CA GLY A 39 9.01 7.14 9.03
C GLY A 39 8.06 7.53 10.17
N ASP A 40 6.77 7.73 9.88
CA ASP A 40 5.75 8.14 10.85
C ASP A 40 4.59 7.12 10.85
N PRO A 41 4.22 6.53 12.01
CA PRO A 41 3.10 5.58 12.10
C PRO A 41 1.73 6.19 11.84
N TRP A 42 1.60 7.52 11.86
CA TRP A 42 0.32 8.23 11.66
C TRP A 42 0.02 8.56 10.20
N VAL A 43 0.87 8.07 9.28
CA VAL A 43 0.68 8.30 7.86
C VAL A 43 -0.63 7.67 7.37
N PRO A 44 -1.52 8.41 6.68
CA PRO A 44 -2.84 7.90 6.28
C PRO A 44 -2.82 6.61 5.44
N ALA A 45 -1.72 6.36 4.74
CA ALA A 45 -1.55 5.15 3.93
C ALA A 45 -1.49 3.87 4.78
N ILE A 46 -0.92 3.94 5.99
CA ILE A 46 -0.84 2.83 6.95
C ILE A 46 -2.24 2.36 7.35
N HIS A 47 -3.14 3.30 7.58
CA HIS A 47 -4.51 3.03 8.06
C HIS A 47 -5.51 2.78 6.92
N SER A 48 -5.06 2.79 5.67
CA SER A 48 -5.92 2.44 4.54
C SER A 48 -6.29 0.96 4.60
N ARG A 49 -7.58 0.62 4.43
CA ARG A 49 -8.04 -0.78 4.29
C ARG A 49 -7.38 -1.56 3.15
N TYR A 50 -6.73 -0.86 2.23
CA TYR A 50 -6.02 -1.41 1.06
C TYR A 50 -4.52 -1.60 1.31
N SER A 51 -3.99 -1.12 2.44
CA SER A 51 -2.64 -1.44 2.87
C SER A 51 -2.62 -2.83 3.51
N ARG A 52 -1.64 -3.66 3.14
CA ARG A 52 -1.42 -4.98 3.77
C ARG A 52 -0.45 -4.92 4.94
N GLY A 53 0.27 -3.82 5.10
CA GLY A 53 1.25 -3.66 6.15
C GLY A 53 2.24 -2.55 5.83
N TRP A 54 3.04 -2.21 6.83
CA TRP A 54 4.05 -1.17 6.73
C TRP A 54 5.29 -1.56 7.53
N VAL A 55 6.41 -0.93 7.18
CA VAL A 55 7.65 -1.01 7.96
C VAL A 55 8.19 0.40 8.20
N ASN A 56 8.81 0.59 9.35
CA ASN A 56 9.53 1.80 9.69
C ASN A 56 10.98 1.68 9.20
N LEU A 57 11.40 2.63 8.37
CA LEU A 57 12.79 2.88 7.98
C LEU A 57 13.11 4.34 8.29
#